data_AF-A0A2T7PUP2-F1
#
_entry.id   AF-A0A2T7PUP2-F1
#
_cell.length_a   1.000
_cell.length_b   1.000
_cell.length_c   1.000
_cell.angle_alpha   90.00
_cell.angle_beta   90.00
_cell.angle_gamma   90.00
#
_symmetry.space_group_name_H-M   'P 1'
#
loop_
_entity.id
_entity.type
_entity.pdbx_description
1 polymer ?
#
loop_
_entity_poly.entity_id
_entity_poly.type
_entity_poly.pdbx_seq_one_letter_code
_entity_poly.pdbx_strand_id
1 'polypeptide(L)'
;MFRRKVQYTFVLPKEKANAAYYPGEIVRGQLLIESSVPVLLTGLQMRLTGKGKVTLMRQEGNIQRTMNRKETYLETCKLVQNLERLPLVNADQPNTCAFEFSFFLPPGLPPSFVSPLGSSGYVSYDMELIRVEAGKEKTLNKTKIIVAPLLTFERMPSALDPVVREGQGAHHWFCCVTERNITVRVWVDRAGVFAGGILPFHALIINNSQASIQSSYLTMKRRWVYHTSYETLETQGKEGLFVKVVRRAVVPPGGSLTWGDHGPAIVLPACLIPSGPPGCSVMDLSYELSFTVVPAGMVRKMKLVLPILVGAALPEALREEVEGNTEAYFDAIARQRLLQQMEGLEMQLTGKAKVMLVHRGQKSETRYYRIETYLETRKPVEDFERLTADNTASQNTSVFEFGFFLPRGLPPSFVSPLKSNGYLRYILQLKKIDRGREKKLRKTKVIVAPYLTFEKIPSAGDLIARDRQGASPICCCGAERDITVRVWLDKAGVFAGTSIPFHALIINNSTHSIRSSYLTLSRHWVFRTSQKIERAFENVGSFRKVKRGTIPPGGTMTWGITTLQ
;
A
#
# COMPACT_ATOMS: atom_id res chain seq x y z
N MET A 1 17.63 -8.55 53.61
CA MET A 1 17.53 -8.94 52.19
C MET A 1 16.06 -8.86 51.76
N PHE A 2 15.61 -7.75 51.17
CA PHE A 2 14.22 -7.63 50.69
C PHE A 2 14.07 -8.37 49.36
N ARG A 3 13.48 -9.58 49.37
CA ARG A 3 13.06 -10.26 48.13
C ARG A 3 12.04 -9.37 47.41
N ARG A 4 12.23 -9.13 46.11
CA ARG A 4 11.22 -8.45 45.27
C ARG A 4 9.93 -9.29 45.32
N LYS A 5 8.79 -8.66 45.61
CA LYS A 5 7.47 -9.32 45.68
C LYS A 5 7.01 -9.94 44.35
N VAL A 6 7.59 -9.50 43.22
CA VAL A 6 7.27 -9.99 41.88
C VAL A 6 8.54 -10.19 41.04
N GLN A 7 8.70 -11.42 40.59
CA GLN A 7 9.54 -12.00 39.56
C GLN A 7 9.12 -11.68 38.13
N TYR A 8 9.96 -11.09 37.26
CA TYR A 8 9.68 -11.06 35.81
C TYR A 8 10.89 -11.64 35.06
N THR A 9 10.68 -12.65 34.23
CA THR A 9 11.76 -13.34 33.52
C THR A 9 11.37 -13.58 32.05
N PHE A 10 12.26 -13.23 31.13
CA PHE A 10 12.13 -13.62 29.72
C PHE A 10 12.81 -14.98 29.52
N VAL A 11 12.09 -15.93 28.96
CA VAL A 11 12.61 -17.26 28.60
C VAL A 11 12.57 -17.39 27.08
N LEU A 12 13.74 -17.42 26.48
CA LEU A 12 13.91 -17.69 25.05
C LEU A 12 14.11 -19.21 24.84
N PRO A 13 13.78 -19.74 23.65
CA PRO A 13 14.10 -21.12 23.31
C PRO A 13 15.58 -21.43 23.52
N LYS A 14 15.92 -22.64 24.01
CA LYS A 14 17.31 -23.02 24.33
C LYS A 14 18.27 -22.81 23.17
N GLU A 15 17.83 -23.11 21.95
CA GLU A 15 18.59 -22.93 20.71
C GLU A 15 18.91 -21.46 20.40
N LYS A 16 18.05 -20.53 20.83
CA LYS A 16 18.15 -19.10 20.57
C LYS A 16 18.52 -18.26 21.80
N ALA A 17 18.71 -18.87 22.97
CA ALA A 17 19.01 -18.16 24.22
C ALA A 17 20.34 -17.39 24.17
N ASN A 18 21.30 -17.87 23.39
CA ASN A 18 22.61 -17.23 23.14
C ASN A 18 22.89 -17.02 21.65
N ALA A 19 21.93 -17.33 20.76
CA ALA A 19 22.13 -17.21 19.32
C ALA A 19 21.74 -15.81 18.82
N ALA A 20 22.32 -15.43 17.69
CA ALA A 20 21.92 -14.23 16.99
C ALA A 20 20.68 -14.50 16.12
N TYR A 21 19.82 -13.49 15.98
CA TYR A 21 18.65 -13.49 15.12
C TYR A 21 18.94 -12.71 13.84
N TYR A 22 18.48 -13.19 12.70
CA TYR A 22 18.61 -12.51 11.43
C TYR A 22 17.39 -11.61 11.16
N PRO A 23 17.56 -10.48 10.44
CA PRO A 23 16.42 -9.73 9.90
C PRO A 23 15.50 -10.66 9.09
N GLY A 24 14.19 -10.57 9.32
CA GLY A 24 13.15 -11.44 8.78
C GLY A 24 12.77 -12.63 9.67
N GLU A 25 13.51 -12.90 10.75
CA GLU A 25 13.10 -13.89 11.76
C GLU A 25 12.07 -13.33 12.75
N ILE A 26 11.42 -14.23 13.49
CA ILE A 26 10.51 -13.91 14.59
C ILE A 26 11.18 -14.27 15.92
N VAL A 27 11.37 -13.28 16.79
CA VAL A 27 11.82 -13.49 18.17
C VAL A 27 10.64 -14.03 18.98
N ARG A 28 10.65 -15.33 19.29
CA ARG A 28 9.64 -16.01 20.10
C ARG A 28 10.17 -16.32 21.48
N GLY A 29 9.28 -16.34 22.47
CA GLY A 29 9.64 -16.71 23.84
C GLY A 29 8.47 -16.58 24.79
N GLN A 30 8.78 -16.76 26.06
CA GLN A 30 7.80 -16.73 27.15
C GLN A 30 8.18 -15.67 28.17
N LEU A 31 7.20 -14.89 28.62
CA LEU A 31 7.30 -14.04 29.79
C LEU A 31 6.76 -14.80 31.00
N LEU A 32 7.65 -15.13 31.94
CA LEU A 32 7.29 -15.70 33.23
C LEU A 32 7.13 -14.59 34.25
N ILE A 33 5.97 -14.58 34.92
CA ILE A 33 5.65 -13.69 36.03
C ILE A 33 5.47 -14.55 37.27
N GLU A 34 6.42 -14.46 38.20
CA GLU A 34 6.38 -15.19 39.48
C GLU A 34 5.97 -14.21 40.57
N SER A 35 4.86 -14.46 41.25
CA SER A 35 4.35 -13.52 42.26
C SER A 35 3.59 -14.22 43.36
N SER A 36 3.88 -13.85 44.61
CA SER A 36 3.09 -14.28 45.77
C SER A 36 1.82 -13.45 45.97
N VAL A 37 1.55 -12.47 45.10
CA VAL A 37 0.41 -11.53 45.16
C VAL A 37 -0.19 -11.37 43.76
N PRO A 38 -1.51 -11.20 43.59
CA PRO A 38 -2.09 -10.90 42.28
C PRO A 38 -1.42 -9.71 41.58
N VAL A 39 -0.99 -9.91 40.33
CA VAL A 39 -0.34 -8.87 39.51
C VAL A 39 -1.35 -8.30 38.53
N LEU A 40 -1.55 -6.98 38.57
CA LEU A 40 -2.38 -6.29 37.59
C LEU A 40 -1.63 -6.16 36.26
N LEU A 41 -2.13 -6.84 35.23
CA LEU A 41 -1.56 -6.86 33.88
C LEU A 41 -1.82 -5.57 33.10
N THR A 42 -2.84 -4.80 33.47
CA THR A 42 -3.14 -3.51 32.86
C THR A 42 -1.95 -2.57 32.99
N GLY A 43 -1.56 -1.95 31.87
CA GLY A 43 -0.39 -1.08 31.80
C GLY A 43 0.96 -1.80 31.66
N LEU A 44 1.02 -3.15 31.70
CA LEU A 44 2.23 -3.89 31.36
C LEU A 44 2.37 -4.01 29.83
N GLN A 45 3.53 -3.61 29.32
CA GLN A 45 3.87 -3.61 27.90
C GLN A 45 5.23 -4.27 27.68
N MET A 46 5.29 -5.17 26.70
CA MET A 46 6.55 -5.65 26.15
C MET A 46 6.95 -4.78 24.97
N ARG A 47 8.14 -4.20 25.02
CA ARG A 47 8.68 -3.33 23.97
C ARG A 47 9.99 -3.90 23.45
N LEU A 48 10.08 -4.14 22.15
CA LEU A 48 11.32 -4.44 21.46
C LEU A 48 11.81 -3.17 20.75
N THR A 49 12.97 -2.66 21.16
CA THR A 49 13.59 -1.47 20.56
C THR A 49 14.95 -1.78 19.96
N GLY A 50 15.19 -1.32 18.74
CA GLY A 50 16.49 -1.33 18.07
C GLY A 50 17.00 0.10 17.91
N LYS A 51 18.16 0.42 18.49
CA LYS A 51 18.70 1.79 18.52
C LYS A 51 20.18 1.82 18.16
N GLY A 52 20.54 2.79 17.34
CA GLY A 52 21.91 3.19 17.04
C GLY A 52 22.26 4.48 17.78
N LYS A 53 23.45 4.54 18.38
CA LYS A 53 23.95 5.75 19.04
C LYS A 53 25.42 5.95 18.72
N VAL A 54 25.77 7.17 18.37
CA VAL A 54 27.14 7.69 18.31
C VAL A 54 27.24 8.94 19.18
N THR A 55 28.32 9.04 19.95
CA THR A 55 28.66 10.21 20.76
C THR A 55 30.15 10.46 20.65
N LEU A 56 30.52 11.66 20.21
CA LEU A 56 31.88 12.12 20.02
C LEU A 56 32.12 13.33 20.92
N MET A 57 33.28 13.37 21.56
CA MET A 57 33.70 14.50 22.39
C MET A 57 34.91 15.15 21.71
N ARG A 58 34.82 16.43 21.39
CA ARG A 58 35.93 17.22 20.85
C ARG A 58 36.25 18.35 21.82
N GLN A 59 37.53 18.61 22.02
CA GLN A 59 38.02 19.77 22.74
C GLN A 59 38.34 20.89 21.74
N GLU A 60 37.65 22.02 21.85
CA GLU A 60 37.93 23.25 21.08
C GLU A 60 38.41 24.31 22.08
N GLY A 61 39.73 24.46 22.21
CA GLY A 61 40.35 25.29 23.24
C GLY A 61 40.02 24.81 24.65
N ASN A 62 39.34 25.65 25.43
CA ASN A 62 38.87 25.33 26.80
C ASN A 62 37.44 24.76 26.84
N ILE A 63 36.74 24.66 25.71
CA ILE A 63 35.35 24.20 25.66
C ILE A 63 35.30 22.77 25.14
N GLN A 64 34.68 21.87 25.91
CA GLN A 64 34.43 20.50 25.48
C GLN A 64 33.06 20.43 24.80
N ARG A 65 33.05 20.16 23.49
CA ARG A 65 31.83 20.00 22.70
C ARG A 65 31.49 18.53 22.57
N THR A 66 30.30 18.16 23.03
CA THR A 66 29.74 16.80 22.87
C THR A 66 28.79 16.78 21.68
N MET A 67 29.10 15.96 20.68
CA MET A 67 28.29 15.76 19.48
C MET A 67 27.67 14.38 19.54
N ASN A 68 26.37 14.26 19.34
CA ASN A 68 25.71 12.97 19.32
C ASN A 68 24.76 12.84 18.13
N ARG A 69 24.48 11.60 17.77
CA ARG A 69 23.40 11.22 16.87
C ARG A 69 22.82 9.90 17.36
N LYS A 70 21.51 9.82 17.38
CA LYS A 70 20.75 8.63 17.76
C LYS A 70 19.75 8.33 16.66
N GLU A 71 19.53 7.05 16.41
CA GLU A 71 18.59 6.56 15.42
C GLU A 71 17.83 5.37 16.01
N THR A 72 16.53 5.32 15.79
CA THR A 72 15.68 4.18 16.19
C THR A 72 15.33 3.41 14.92
N TYR A 73 15.80 2.16 14.84
CA TYR A 73 15.58 1.26 13.70
C TYR A 73 14.30 0.44 13.84
N LEU A 74 13.95 0.12 15.09
CA LEU A 74 12.79 -0.70 15.42
C LEU A 74 12.20 -0.21 16.73
N GLU A 75 10.88 -0.07 16.79
CA GLU A 75 10.15 0.10 18.03
C GLU A 75 8.79 -0.57 17.87
N THR A 76 8.61 -1.67 18.59
CA THR A 76 7.36 -2.45 18.57
C THR A 76 6.92 -2.73 19.99
N CYS A 77 5.63 -2.59 20.25
CA CYS A 77 5.04 -2.75 21.57
C CYS A 77 3.87 -3.74 21.53
N LYS A 78 3.77 -4.61 22.52
CA LYS A 78 2.63 -5.50 22.75
C LYS A 78 2.16 -5.37 24.20
N LEU A 79 0.85 -5.26 24.40
CA LEU A 79 0.25 -5.26 25.73
C LEU A 79 0.26 -6.69 26.28
N VAL A 80 0.76 -6.90 27.50
CA VAL A 80 0.86 -8.26 28.10
C VAL A 80 -0.52 -8.91 28.25
N GLN A 81 -1.56 -8.11 28.53
CA GLN A 81 -2.94 -8.61 28.64
C GLN A 81 -3.51 -9.17 27.33
N ASN A 82 -2.91 -8.85 26.19
CA ASN A 82 -3.32 -9.34 24.86
C ASN A 82 -2.48 -10.55 24.42
N LEU A 83 -1.51 -10.98 25.23
CA LEU A 83 -0.71 -12.15 24.94
C LEU A 83 -1.45 -13.43 25.33
N GLU A 84 -1.19 -14.50 24.60
CA GLU A 84 -1.74 -15.80 24.93
C GLU A 84 -1.13 -16.32 26.23
N ARG A 85 -2.00 -16.72 27.16
CA ARG A 85 -1.59 -17.30 28.44
C ARG A 85 -1.42 -18.80 28.28
N LEU A 86 -0.22 -19.29 28.55
CA LEU A 86 0.10 -20.71 28.44
C LEU A 86 -0.33 -21.48 29.70
N PRO A 87 -0.82 -22.73 29.55
CA PRO A 87 -1.03 -23.63 30.67
C PRO A 87 0.34 -24.01 31.27
N LEU A 88 0.50 -23.90 32.58
CA LEU A 88 1.72 -24.37 33.25
C LEU A 88 1.72 -25.91 33.26
N VAL A 89 2.74 -26.51 32.65
CA VAL A 89 2.87 -27.98 32.53
C VAL A 89 3.15 -28.66 33.87
N ASN A 90 3.70 -27.92 34.84
CA ASN A 90 4.04 -28.44 36.17
C ASN A 90 3.24 -27.71 37.26
N ALA A 91 2.45 -28.47 38.04
CA ALA A 91 1.66 -27.98 39.17
C ALA A 91 2.52 -27.51 40.37
N ASP A 92 3.83 -27.69 40.32
CA ASP A 92 4.78 -27.36 41.41
C ASP A 92 5.11 -25.87 41.57
N GLN A 93 4.60 -24.99 40.69
CA GLN A 93 4.78 -23.54 40.80
C GLN A 93 3.44 -22.79 40.82
N PRO A 94 2.67 -22.86 41.92
CA PRO A 94 1.32 -22.28 42.03
C PRO A 94 1.26 -20.76 41.88
N ASN A 95 2.41 -20.07 41.84
CA ASN A 95 2.54 -18.61 41.83
C ASN A 95 3.16 -18.05 40.53
N THR A 96 3.26 -18.86 39.48
CA THR A 96 3.83 -18.46 38.19
C THR A 96 2.73 -18.27 37.14
N CYS A 97 2.91 -17.31 36.23
CA CYS A 97 2.08 -17.16 35.03
C CYS A 97 3.01 -17.06 33.82
N ALA A 98 2.69 -17.78 32.74
CA ALA A 98 3.46 -17.77 31.50
C ALA A 98 2.64 -17.14 30.37
N PHE A 99 3.25 -16.18 29.66
CA PHE A 99 2.66 -15.53 28.49
C PHE A 99 3.57 -15.71 27.29
N GLU A 100 3.02 -16.18 26.16
CA GLU A 100 3.78 -16.30 24.93
C GLU A 100 3.89 -14.96 24.21
N PHE A 101 5.09 -14.63 23.74
CA PHE A 101 5.32 -13.46 22.90
C PHE A 101 6.02 -13.83 21.61
N SER A 102 5.77 -13.01 20.59
CA SER A 102 6.43 -13.06 19.29
C SER A 102 6.69 -11.64 18.79
N PHE A 103 7.88 -11.36 18.28
CA PHE A 103 8.21 -10.09 17.66
C PHE A 103 8.91 -10.34 16.33
N PHE A 104 8.32 -9.84 15.25
CA PHE A 104 8.96 -9.91 13.93
C PHE A 104 10.09 -8.88 13.85
N LEU A 105 11.24 -9.29 13.30
CA LEU A 105 12.36 -8.42 12.97
C LEU A 105 12.26 -8.03 11.50
N PRO A 106 11.92 -6.78 11.15
CA PRO A 106 11.82 -6.37 9.76
C PRO A 106 13.11 -6.61 8.95
N PRO A 107 13.00 -6.89 7.65
CA PRO A 107 14.17 -6.91 6.78
C PRO A 107 14.83 -5.52 6.73
N GLY A 108 16.15 -5.49 6.54
CA GLY A 108 16.93 -4.25 6.44
C GLY A 108 17.36 -3.63 7.79
N LEU A 109 17.13 -4.33 8.90
CA LEU A 109 17.68 -3.92 10.20
C LEU A 109 19.20 -4.06 10.24
N PRO A 110 19.92 -3.08 10.83
CA PRO A 110 21.36 -3.20 11.02
C PRO A 110 21.74 -4.27 12.05
N PRO A 111 22.93 -4.90 11.90
CA PRO A 111 23.42 -5.85 12.89
C PRO A 111 23.69 -5.18 14.25
N SER A 112 23.59 -5.97 15.32
CA SER A 112 24.08 -5.57 16.64
C SER A 112 25.61 -5.50 16.65
N PHE A 113 26.18 -4.36 16.98
CA PHE A 113 27.64 -4.22 17.15
C PHE A 113 28.02 -3.09 18.11
N VAL A 114 29.26 -3.18 18.62
CA VAL A 114 29.91 -2.12 19.40
C VAL A 114 31.14 -1.68 18.63
N SER A 115 31.21 -0.39 18.32
CA SER A 115 32.37 0.22 17.65
C SER A 115 33.56 0.36 18.62
N PRO A 116 34.76 0.71 18.13
CA PRO A 116 35.92 1.05 18.98
C PRO A 116 35.65 2.17 20.00
N LEU A 117 34.59 2.97 19.83
CA LEU A 117 34.18 3.98 20.82
C LEU A 117 33.48 3.39 22.05
N GLY A 118 33.28 2.06 22.09
CA GLY A 118 32.63 1.37 23.21
C GLY A 118 31.20 1.84 23.43
N SER A 119 30.87 2.24 24.67
CA SER A 119 29.55 2.75 25.05
C SER A 119 29.10 4.01 24.32
N SER A 120 30.02 4.66 23.60
CA SER A 120 29.76 5.88 22.82
C SER A 120 29.48 5.60 21.35
N GLY A 121 29.55 4.36 20.87
CA GLY A 121 29.23 4.01 19.49
C GLY A 121 28.74 2.57 19.36
N TYR A 122 27.43 2.36 19.24
CA TYR A 122 26.84 1.01 19.16
C TYR A 122 25.50 0.99 18.40
N VAL A 123 25.14 -0.20 17.94
CA VAL A 123 23.78 -0.59 17.53
C VAL A 123 23.35 -1.74 18.44
N SER A 124 22.21 -1.61 19.12
CA SER A 124 21.72 -2.63 20.04
C SER A 124 20.21 -2.78 19.99
N TYR A 125 19.75 -4.01 20.18
CA TYR A 125 18.34 -4.35 20.30
C TYR A 125 18.05 -4.82 21.72
N ASP A 126 17.09 -4.18 22.35
CA ASP A 126 16.70 -4.42 23.74
C ASP A 126 15.21 -4.78 23.79
N MET A 127 14.90 -5.88 24.45
CA MET A 127 13.55 -6.28 24.80
C MET A 127 13.28 -5.91 26.25
N GLU A 128 12.28 -5.05 26.47
CA GLU A 128 11.96 -4.43 27.75
C GLU A 128 10.53 -4.80 28.17
N LEU A 129 10.36 -5.15 29.44
CA LEU A 129 9.05 -5.18 30.09
C LEU A 129 8.88 -3.87 30.83
N ILE A 130 7.87 -3.10 30.47
CA ILE A 130 7.62 -1.76 30.99
C ILE A 130 6.25 -1.72 31.63
N ARG A 131 6.15 -1.02 32.76
CA ARG A 131 4.88 -0.64 33.36
C ARG A 131 4.61 0.83 33.09
N VAL A 132 3.45 1.12 32.52
CA VAL A 132 2.98 2.47 32.25
C VAL A 132 1.89 2.82 33.26
N GLU A 133 2.19 3.74 34.16
CA GLU A 133 1.26 4.23 35.19
C GLU A 133 1.24 5.76 35.15
N ALA A 134 0.05 6.35 34.97
CA ALA A 134 -0.16 7.81 34.93
C ALA A 134 0.82 8.55 33.98
N GLY A 135 1.11 7.96 32.81
CA GLY A 135 2.01 8.51 31.80
C GLY A 135 3.51 8.35 32.09
N LYS A 136 3.89 7.72 33.21
CA LYS A 136 5.29 7.40 33.54
C LYS A 136 5.59 5.96 33.19
N GLU A 137 6.71 5.73 32.50
CA GLU A 137 7.22 4.42 32.16
C GLU A 137 8.26 3.94 33.19
N LYS A 138 8.09 2.71 33.68
CA LYS A 138 9.08 2.04 34.53
C LYS A 138 9.48 0.71 33.92
N THR A 139 10.76 0.56 33.59
CA THR A 139 11.33 -0.72 33.13
C THR A 139 11.42 -1.70 34.30
N LEU A 140 10.76 -2.85 34.18
CA LEU A 140 10.71 -3.92 35.17
C LEU A 140 11.75 -4.99 34.88
N ASN A 141 11.93 -5.33 33.60
CA ASN A 141 12.95 -6.26 33.13
C ASN A 141 13.46 -5.82 31.75
N LYS A 142 14.70 -6.18 31.42
CA LYS A 142 15.36 -5.85 30.16
C LYS A 142 16.33 -6.96 29.78
N THR A 143 16.25 -7.43 28.54
CA THR A 143 17.21 -8.38 27.96
C THR A 143 17.69 -7.89 26.59
N LYS A 144 18.88 -8.32 26.18
CA LYS A 144 19.47 -7.95 24.88
C LYS A 144 19.13 -9.01 23.84
N ILE A 145 18.78 -8.55 22.65
CA ILE A 145 18.63 -9.37 21.45
C ILE A 145 19.82 -9.07 20.54
N ILE A 146 20.53 -10.12 20.11
CA ILE A 146 21.64 -9.98 19.18
C ILE A 146 21.08 -10.14 17.78
N VAL A 147 21.15 -9.10 16.96
CA VAL A 147 20.79 -9.16 15.54
C VAL A 147 22.05 -9.47 14.74
N ALA A 148 22.04 -10.59 14.03
CA ALA A 148 23.10 -11.07 13.18
C ALA A 148 23.24 -10.20 11.92
N PRO A 149 24.45 -10.09 11.38
CA PRO A 149 24.66 -9.46 10.09
C PRO A 149 24.07 -10.28 8.94
N LEU A 150 23.43 -9.58 8.01
CA LEU A 150 22.96 -10.13 6.74
C LEU A 150 23.33 -9.18 5.61
N LEU A 151 24.33 -9.54 4.80
CA LEU A 151 24.79 -8.77 3.65
C LEU A 151 25.26 -9.72 2.54
N THR A 152 24.47 -9.82 1.48
CA THR A 152 24.77 -10.62 0.29
C THR A 152 25.34 -9.74 -0.83
N PHE A 153 26.15 -10.36 -1.70
CA PHE A 153 26.81 -9.66 -2.81
C PHE A 153 26.04 -9.75 -4.13
N GLU A 154 24.96 -10.52 -4.21
CA GLU A 154 24.23 -10.82 -5.45
C GLU A 154 23.78 -9.57 -6.22
N ARG A 155 23.52 -8.47 -5.51
CA ARG A 155 23.08 -7.19 -6.09
C ARG A 155 24.16 -6.11 -6.05
N MET A 156 25.42 -6.47 -5.82
CA MET A 156 26.55 -5.54 -5.69
C MET A 156 27.63 -5.86 -6.72
N PRO A 157 27.60 -5.24 -7.92
CA PRO A 157 28.60 -5.49 -8.96
C PRO A 157 30.03 -5.26 -8.47
N SER A 158 30.25 -4.21 -7.69
CA SER A 158 31.56 -3.87 -7.10
C SER A 158 32.13 -4.93 -6.16
N ALA A 159 31.29 -5.85 -5.64
CA ALA A 159 31.74 -6.96 -4.82
C ALA A 159 32.16 -8.19 -5.66
N LEU A 160 31.68 -8.30 -6.89
CA LEU A 160 31.97 -9.41 -7.79
C LEU A 160 33.21 -9.14 -8.65
N ASP A 161 33.52 -7.87 -8.91
CA ASP A 161 34.66 -7.47 -9.72
C ASP A 161 36.01 -7.78 -9.04
N PRO A 162 37.04 -8.18 -9.82
CA PRO A 162 38.40 -8.34 -9.32
C PRO A 162 39.02 -6.98 -9.01
N VAL A 163 39.87 -6.94 -7.99
CA VAL A 163 40.61 -5.72 -7.63
C VAL A 163 42.09 -5.97 -7.82
N VAL A 164 42.72 -5.21 -8.71
CA VAL A 164 44.15 -5.33 -9.05
C VAL A 164 44.89 -4.04 -8.69
N ARG A 165 46.09 -4.17 -8.13
CA ARG A 165 47.03 -3.06 -7.93
C ARG A 165 48.43 -3.48 -8.32
N GLU A 166 49.17 -2.54 -8.89
CA GLU A 166 50.56 -2.73 -9.25
C GLU A 166 51.40 -1.56 -8.71
N GLY A 167 52.63 -1.87 -8.31
CA GLY A 167 53.63 -0.88 -7.94
C GLY A 167 54.98 -1.30 -8.49
N GLN A 168 55.74 -0.31 -8.97
CA GLN A 168 57.07 -0.50 -9.51
C GLN A 168 58.02 0.49 -8.85
N GLY A 169 59.26 0.07 -8.64
CA GLY A 169 60.30 0.91 -8.04
C GLY A 169 60.20 0.98 -6.51
N ALA A 170 61.31 0.76 -5.83
CA ALA A 170 61.44 1.03 -4.40
C ALA A 170 62.40 2.20 -4.17
N HIS A 171 61.86 3.32 -3.68
CA HIS A 171 62.63 4.53 -3.42
C HIS A 171 63.55 4.38 -2.22
N HIS A 172 64.78 4.85 -2.36
CA HIS A 172 65.72 4.96 -1.26
C HIS A 172 65.26 6.05 -0.27
N TRP A 173 65.68 5.93 1.00
CA TRP A 173 65.35 6.96 2.01
C TRP A 173 66.03 8.31 1.72
N PHE A 174 67.19 8.27 1.06
CA PHE A 174 67.96 9.43 0.62
C PHE A 174 67.81 9.66 -0.90
N CYS A 175 67.67 10.92 -1.32
CA CYS A 175 67.28 11.32 -2.68
C CYS A 175 68.35 11.12 -3.78
N CYS A 176 69.56 10.67 -3.45
CA CYS A 176 70.73 10.66 -4.35
C CYS A 176 71.14 9.26 -4.85
N VAL A 177 70.32 8.23 -4.63
CA VAL A 177 70.63 6.83 -5.02
C VAL A 177 69.58 6.35 -6.02
N THR A 178 70.01 5.57 -7.03
CA THR A 178 69.14 4.97 -8.03
C THR A 178 68.07 4.08 -7.40
N GLU A 179 66.84 4.21 -7.90
CA GLU A 179 65.69 3.42 -7.45
C GLU A 179 65.91 1.93 -7.69
N ARG A 180 65.39 1.10 -6.78
CA ARG A 180 65.48 -0.35 -6.96
C ARG A 180 64.35 -0.85 -7.84
N ASN A 181 64.70 -1.60 -8.87
CA ASN A 181 63.74 -2.20 -9.77
C ASN A 181 63.05 -3.41 -9.12
N ILE A 182 61.97 -3.16 -8.40
CA ILE A 182 61.13 -4.18 -7.79
C ILE A 182 59.71 -3.96 -8.32
N THR A 183 59.13 -4.98 -8.92
CA THR A 183 57.75 -4.96 -9.42
C THR A 183 56.89 -5.82 -8.50
N VAL A 184 55.78 -5.25 -8.05
CA VAL A 184 54.81 -5.91 -7.19
C VAL A 184 53.43 -5.76 -7.81
N ARG A 185 52.78 -6.88 -8.10
CA ARG A 185 51.39 -6.93 -8.55
C ARG A 185 50.57 -7.74 -7.54
N VAL A 186 49.45 -7.20 -7.08
CA VAL A 186 48.55 -7.85 -6.11
C VAL A 186 47.13 -7.80 -6.65
N TRP A 187 46.36 -8.87 -6.42
CA TRP A 187 44.95 -8.87 -6.76
C TRP A 187 44.12 -9.76 -5.86
N VAL A 188 42.81 -9.49 -5.86
CA VAL A 188 41.79 -10.42 -5.39
C VAL A 188 40.84 -10.73 -6.54
N ASP A 189 40.43 -11.99 -6.65
CA ASP A 189 39.56 -12.45 -7.75
C ASP A 189 38.17 -11.80 -7.69
N ARG A 190 37.74 -11.43 -6.48
CA ARG A 190 36.49 -10.74 -6.16
C ARG A 190 36.68 -9.87 -4.93
N ALA A 191 36.17 -8.64 -4.96
CA ALA A 191 36.28 -7.72 -3.83
C ALA A 191 35.46 -8.16 -2.60
N GLY A 192 34.34 -8.85 -2.82
CA GLY A 192 33.40 -9.31 -1.80
C GLY A 192 33.77 -10.66 -1.21
N VAL A 193 33.99 -10.71 0.09
CA VAL A 193 34.34 -11.91 0.87
C VAL A 193 33.43 -12.07 2.07
N PHE A 194 33.04 -13.30 2.41
CA PHE A 194 32.22 -13.55 3.59
C PHE A 194 33.07 -13.63 4.86
N ALA A 195 32.54 -13.13 5.99
CA ALA A 195 33.12 -13.39 7.30
C ALA A 195 33.24 -14.90 7.54
N GLY A 196 34.37 -15.36 8.08
CA GLY A 196 34.65 -16.80 8.24
C GLY A 196 35.13 -17.50 6.96
N GLY A 197 35.04 -16.84 5.80
CA GLY A 197 35.39 -17.40 4.50
C GLY A 197 36.87 -17.33 4.16
N ILE A 198 37.23 -17.98 3.04
CA ILE A 198 38.57 -17.92 2.46
C ILE A 198 38.71 -16.64 1.63
N LEU A 199 39.79 -15.90 1.84
CA LEU A 199 40.15 -14.72 1.07
C LEU A 199 40.89 -15.14 -0.24
N PRO A 200 40.32 -14.87 -1.43
CA PRO A 200 40.94 -15.20 -2.72
C PRO A 200 42.02 -14.16 -3.10
N PHE A 201 43.12 -14.14 -2.34
CA PHE A 201 44.21 -13.16 -2.47
C PHE A 201 45.43 -13.74 -3.19
N HIS A 202 45.96 -12.97 -4.13
CA HIS A 202 47.12 -13.31 -4.94
C HIS A 202 48.12 -12.16 -5.00
N ALA A 203 49.40 -12.49 -5.12
CA ALA A 203 50.46 -11.50 -5.31
C ALA A 203 51.65 -12.08 -6.07
N LEU A 204 52.26 -11.26 -6.92
CA LEU A 204 53.48 -11.54 -7.65
C LEU A 204 54.51 -10.46 -7.32
N ILE A 205 55.68 -10.88 -6.85
CA ILE A 205 56.83 -10.03 -6.59
C ILE A 205 57.94 -10.44 -7.54
N ILE A 206 58.51 -9.48 -8.28
CA ILE A 206 59.68 -9.67 -9.16
C ILE A 206 60.77 -8.72 -8.68
N ASN A 207 61.90 -9.27 -8.24
CA ASN A 207 63.03 -8.50 -7.73
C ASN A 207 64.14 -8.38 -8.77
N ASN A 208 64.05 -7.39 -9.66
CA ASN A 208 65.11 -7.09 -10.64
C ASN A 208 66.19 -6.13 -10.07
N SER A 209 66.30 -6.07 -8.74
CA SER A 209 67.30 -5.24 -8.05
C SER A 209 68.48 -6.07 -7.56
N GLN A 210 69.58 -5.39 -7.21
CA GLN A 210 70.81 -6.00 -6.70
C GLN A 210 70.75 -6.40 -5.22
N ALA A 211 69.58 -6.29 -4.57
CA ALA A 211 69.43 -6.50 -3.14
C ALA A 211 68.19 -7.34 -2.83
N SER A 212 68.28 -8.14 -1.78
CA SER A 212 67.21 -9.07 -1.41
C SER A 212 65.99 -8.36 -0.79
N ILE A 213 64.82 -8.98 -0.90
CA ILE A 213 63.61 -8.59 -0.17
C ILE A 213 63.57 -9.38 1.14
N GLN A 214 63.62 -8.69 2.28
CA GLN A 214 63.68 -9.33 3.60
C GLN A 214 62.38 -10.02 3.99
N SER A 215 61.24 -9.39 3.68
CA SER A 215 59.94 -9.96 3.97
C SER A 215 58.83 -9.36 3.11
N SER A 216 57.76 -10.12 2.94
CA SER A 216 56.47 -9.63 2.44
C SER A 216 55.37 -10.10 3.38
N TYR A 217 54.34 -9.27 3.57
CA TYR A 217 53.20 -9.61 4.43
C TYR A 217 51.92 -8.89 4.05
N LEU A 218 50.80 -9.51 4.42
CA LEU A 218 49.44 -8.98 4.27
C LEU A 218 48.91 -8.46 5.62
N THR A 219 48.18 -7.35 5.61
CA THR A 219 47.49 -6.82 6.79
C THR A 219 46.12 -6.31 6.40
N MET A 220 45.08 -6.72 7.12
CA MET A 220 43.74 -6.17 6.97
C MET A 220 43.53 -5.01 7.95
N LYS A 221 42.95 -3.92 7.47
CA LYS A 221 42.56 -2.75 8.26
C LYS A 221 41.07 -2.53 8.15
N ARG A 222 40.47 -2.08 9.24
CA ARG A 222 39.09 -1.60 9.27
C ARG A 222 39.09 -0.08 9.41
N ARG A 223 38.20 0.60 8.70
CA ARG A 223 38.00 2.04 8.75
C ARG A 223 36.58 2.32 9.21
N TRP A 224 36.44 3.11 10.27
CA TRP A 224 35.16 3.52 10.83
C TRP A 224 34.89 4.97 10.45
N VAL A 225 33.68 5.22 9.97
CA VAL A 225 33.17 6.57 9.74
C VAL A 225 31.99 6.79 10.66
N TYR A 226 32.04 7.87 11.43
CA TYR A 226 31.02 8.22 12.41
C TYR A 226 30.28 9.47 11.94
N HIS A 227 28.96 9.36 11.77
CA HIS A 227 28.13 10.48 11.36
C HIS A 227 27.42 11.07 12.58
N THR A 228 27.71 12.33 12.90
CA THR A 228 27.01 13.07 13.96
C THR A 228 26.03 14.09 13.37
N SER A 229 25.26 14.77 14.22
CA SER A 229 24.26 15.76 13.78
C SER A 229 24.85 17.03 13.13
N TYR A 230 26.18 17.26 13.23
CA TYR A 230 26.81 18.49 12.73
C TYR A 230 28.04 18.21 11.84
N GLU A 231 28.73 17.08 12.03
CA GLU A 231 29.92 16.71 11.25
C GLU A 231 29.99 15.21 11.02
N THR A 232 30.66 14.82 9.94
CA THR A 232 31.15 13.45 9.73
C THR A 232 32.60 13.38 10.19
N LEU A 233 32.89 12.52 11.16
CA LEU A 233 34.26 12.24 11.60
C LEU A 233 34.68 10.88 11.06
N GLU A 234 35.69 10.90 10.21
CA GLU A 234 36.40 9.71 9.85
C GLU A 234 37.46 9.43 10.89
N THR A 235 37.42 8.26 11.52
CA THR A 235 38.48 7.84 12.43
C THR A 235 39.07 6.55 11.90
N GLN A 236 40.38 6.57 11.65
CA GLN A 236 41.12 5.34 11.49
C GLN A 236 41.34 4.75 12.88
N GLY A 237 40.52 3.79 13.27
CA GLY A 237 40.83 2.95 14.43
C GLY A 237 42.11 2.17 14.13
N LYS A 238 43.22 2.50 14.81
CA LYS A 238 44.37 1.60 14.92
C LYS A 238 44.06 0.60 16.04
N GLU A 239 43.31 -0.44 15.72
CA GLU A 239 43.18 -1.59 16.60
C GLU A 239 43.30 -2.88 15.82
N GLY A 240 44.20 -3.74 16.29
CA GLY A 240 44.12 -5.19 16.15
C GLY A 240 44.42 -5.72 14.76
N LEU A 241 45.67 -6.13 14.58
CA LEU A 241 46.12 -7.07 13.56
C LEU A 241 45.25 -8.35 13.56
N PHE A 242 44.18 -8.43 12.77
CA PHE A 242 43.32 -9.63 12.73
C PHE A 242 43.73 -10.66 11.66
N VAL A 243 44.68 -10.34 10.78
CA VAL A 243 45.30 -11.34 9.91
C VAL A 243 46.80 -11.31 10.16
N LYS A 244 47.26 -12.28 10.96
CA LYS A 244 48.67 -12.53 11.26
C LYS A 244 49.40 -12.84 9.95
N VAL A 245 50.17 -11.86 9.51
CA VAL A 245 51.41 -11.92 8.72
C VAL A 245 51.76 -13.34 8.21
N VAL A 246 51.33 -13.69 6.99
CA VAL A 246 52.00 -14.77 6.24
C VAL A 246 53.37 -14.19 5.83
N ARG A 247 54.43 -14.41 6.61
CA ARG A 247 55.78 -14.06 6.13
C ARG A 247 56.21 -15.15 5.17
N ARG A 248 56.36 -14.82 3.90
CA ARG A 248 57.06 -15.68 2.95
C ARG A 248 58.56 -15.38 2.96
N ALA A 249 59.34 -16.37 2.52
CA ALA A 249 60.80 -16.37 2.55
C ALA A 249 61.42 -15.18 1.80
N VAL A 250 62.70 -14.94 2.09
CA VAL A 250 63.51 -13.89 1.45
C VAL A 250 63.51 -14.10 -0.06
N VAL A 251 63.27 -13.03 -0.83
CA VAL A 251 63.40 -13.07 -2.30
C VAL A 251 64.80 -12.58 -2.64
N PRO A 252 65.69 -13.43 -3.19
CA PRO A 252 67.04 -13.02 -3.55
C PRO A 252 67.04 -12.01 -4.71
N PRO A 253 68.16 -11.31 -4.94
CA PRO A 253 68.36 -10.52 -6.17
C PRO A 253 68.07 -11.35 -7.43
N GLY A 254 67.35 -10.78 -8.40
CA GLY A 254 66.91 -11.47 -9.62
C GLY A 254 65.78 -12.49 -9.41
N GLY A 255 65.33 -12.73 -8.17
CA GLY A 255 64.31 -13.72 -7.85
C GLY A 255 62.87 -13.23 -7.99
N SER A 256 61.92 -14.17 -7.94
CA SER A 256 60.48 -13.88 -7.91
C SER A 256 59.75 -14.71 -6.85
N LEU A 257 58.60 -14.21 -6.40
CA LEU A 257 57.74 -14.89 -5.42
C LEU A 257 56.27 -14.69 -5.77
N THR A 258 55.51 -15.78 -5.82
CA THR A 258 54.05 -15.77 -5.97
C THR A 258 53.36 -16.07 -4.63
N TRP A 259 52.13 -15.58 -4.49
CA TRP A 259 51.17 -15.83 -3.42
C TRP A 259 49.84 -16.27 -4.05
N GLY A 260 49.13 -17.22 -3.43
CA GLY A 260 47.85 -17.74 -3.93
C GLY A 260 47.90 -19.22 -4.28
N ASP A 261 48.63 -19.58 -5.34
CA ASP A 261 48.48 -20.89 -6.02
C ASP A 261 48.95 -22.12 -5.22
N HIS A 262 49.90 -21.94 -4.30
CA HIS A 262 50.50 -23.03 -3.51
C HIS A 262 50.68 -22.68 -2.01
N GLY A 263 49.94 -21.67 -1.53
CA GLY A 263 50.02 -21.19 -0.15
C GLY A 263 48.94 -21.74 0.79
N PRO A 264 49.11 -21.59 2.11
CA PRO A 264 48.01 -21.81 3.05
C PRO A 264 46.89 -20.80 2.78
N ALA A 265 45.64 -21.27 2.78
CA ALA A 265 44.46 -20.45 2.62
C ALA A 265 44.35 -19.40 3.74
N ILE A 266 44.04 -18.16 3.37
CA ILE A 266 43.85 -17.06 4.33
C ILE A 266 42.38 -17.03 4.74
N VAL A 267 42.06 -17.55 5.92
CA VAL A 267 40.70 -17.57 6.45
C VAL A 267 40.43 -16.31 7.26
N LEU A 268 39.32 -15.62 6.97
CA LEU A 268 38.89 -14.45 7.72
C LEU A 268 38.15 -14.87 9.02
N PRO A 269 38.21 -14.06 10.09
CA PRO A 269 37.43 -14.33 11.29
C PRO A 269 35.91 -14.35 11.00
N ALA A 270 35.18 -15.27 11.65
CA ALA A 270 33.72 -15.36 11.53
C ALA A 270 32.97 -14.21 12.23
N CYS A 271 33.63 -13.52 13.18
CA CYS A 271 33.04 -12.41 13.94
C CYS A 271 33.17 -11.04 13.27
N LEU A 272 33.59 -10.98 11.99
CA LEU A 272 33.68 -9.70 11.28
C LEU A 272 32.29 -9.10 11.04
N ILE A 273 32.19 -7.79 11.25
CA ILE A 273 30.99 -7.02 10.94
C ILE A 273 30.99 -6.74 9.43
N PRO A 274 29.84 -6.79 8.74
CA PRO A 274 29.79 -6.47 7.32
C PRO A 274 30.23 -5.04 7.02
N SER A 275 30.71 -4.84 5.79
CA SER A 275 31.00 -3.51 5.26
C SER A 275 29.72 -2.73 5.04
N GLY A 276 29.70 -1.45 5.41
CA GLY A 276 28.50 -0.63 5.33
C GLY A 276 27.31 -1.29 6.00
N PRO A 277 27.37 -1.56 7.33
CA PRO A 277 26.39 -2.37 8.03
C PRO A 277 24.97 -1.96 7.61
N PRO A 278 24.24 -2.86 6.91
CA PRO A 278 23.07 -2.46 6.12
C PRO A 278 22.02 -1.82 7.01
N GLY A 279 21.45 -0.70 6.58
CA GLY A 279 20.42 0.02 7.35
C GLY A 279 20.95 0.88 8.50
N CYS A 280 22.26 0.99 8.72
CA CYS A 280 22.84 1.92 9.69
C CYS A 280 23.25 3.25 9.03
N SER A 281 22.67 4.38 9.45
CA SER A 281 23.04 5.70 8.89
C SER A 281 23.97 6.53 9.79
N VAL A 282 24.22 6.04 11.02
CA VAL A 282 25.05 6.75 12.03
C VAL A 282 26.51 6.30 12.00
N MET A 283 26.81 5.11 11.49
CA MET A 283 28.15 4.53 11.43
C MET A 283 28.33 3.73 10.15
N ASP A 284 29.50 3.87 9.53
CA ASP A 284 29.92 3.09 8.38
C ASP A 284 31.26 2.40 8.68
N LEU A 285 31.44 1.22 8.12
CA LEU A 285 32.59 0.34 8.30
C LEU A 285 33.08 -0.14 6.94
N SER A 286 34.35 0.07 6.63
CA SER A 286 35.00 -0.43 5.42
C SER A 286 36.28 -1.17 5.75
N TYR A 287 36.70 -2.04 4.83
CA TYR A 287 37.88 -2.89 4.98
C TYR A 287 38.89 -2.65 3.87
N GLU A 288 40.16 -2.63 4.24
CA GLU A 288 41.29 -2.46 3.33
C GLU A 288 42.34 -3.54 3.58
N LEU A 289 42.73 -4.25 2.54
CA LEU A 289 43.90 -5.12 2.56
C LEU A 289 45.14 -4.34 2.15
N SER A 290 46.17 -4.39 2.99
CA SER A 290 47.47 -3.76 2.75
C SER A 290 48.53 -4.84 2.55
N PHE A 291 49.03 -4.99 1.34
CA PHE A 291 50.19 -5.84 1.04
C PHE A 291 51.46 -5.01 1.13
N THR A 292 52.41 -5.44 1.96
CA THR A 292 53.65 -4.70 2.21
C THR A 292 54.87 -5.56 1.88
N VAL A 293 55.77 -5.00 1.08
CA VAL A 293 57.06 -5.60 0.71
C VAL A 293 58.17 -4.77 1.36
N VAL A 294 59.10 -5.44 2.03
CA VAL A 294 60.20 -4.82 2.78
C VAL A 294 61.54 -5.21 2.12
N PRO A 295 62.10 -4.34 1.26
CA PRO A 295 63.43 -4.53 0.70
C PRO A 295 64.52 -4.44 1.78
N ALA A 296 65.66 -5.10 1.59
CA ALA A 296 66.81 -4.99 2.49
C ALA A 296 67.51 -3.63 2.38
N GLY A 297 68.03 -3.09 3.48
CA GLY A 297 68.76 -1.81 3.51
C GLY A 297 67.85 -0.58 3.68
N MET A 298 68.39 0.62 3.43
CA MET A 298 67.71 1.91 3.67
C MET A 298 66.72 2.30 2.57
N VAL A 299 65.83 1.38 2.22
CA VAL A 299 64.81 1.55 1.17
C VAL A 299 63.43 1.63 1.79
N ARG A 300 62.57 2.51 1.28
CA ARG A 300 61.19 2.62 1.74
C ARG A 300 60.43 1.34 1.40
N LYS A 301 59.63 0.86 2.36
CA LYS A 301 58.71 -0.26 2.15
C LYS A 301 57.70 0.08 1.04
N MET A 302 57.44 -0.87 0.16
CA MET A 302 56.39 -0.75 -0.84
C MET A 302 55.07 -1.23 -0.23
N LYS A 303 54.00 -0.46 -0.37
CA LYS A 303 52.68 -0.79 0.19
C LYS A 303 51.60 -0.60 -0.86
N LEU A 304 50.89 -1.69 -1.18
CA LEU A 304 49.73 -1.67 -2.07
C LEU A 304 48.46 -1.91 -1.25
N VAL A 305 47.39 -1.17 -1.55
CA VAL A 305 46.12 -1.22 -0.80
C VAL A 305 44.99 -1.64 -1.74
N LEU A 306 44.26 -2.70 -1.35
CA LEU A 306 43.10 -3.24 -2.04
C LEU A 306 41.85 -3.03 -1.17
N PRO A 307 40.84 -2.26 -1.61
CA PRO A 307 39.55 -2.23 -0.93
C PRO A 307 38.86 -3.59 -1.05
N ILE A 308 38.25 -4.06 0.04
CA ILE A 308 37.43 -5.29 0.05
C ILE A 308 36.11 -5.02 0.76
N LEU A 309 35.09 -5.81 0.42
CA LEU A 309 33.79 -5.80 1.06
C LEU A 309 33.62 -7.09 1.85
N VAL A 310 33.32 -6.96 3.13
CA VAL A 310 33.00 -8.09 4.01
C VAL A 310 31.49 -8.25 4.07
N GLY A 311 30.99 -9.44 3.75
CA GLY A 311 29.59 -9.79 3.78
C GLY A 311 29.30 -10.85 4.84
N ALA A 312 28.01 -11.13 5.04
CA ALA A 312 27.54 -12.18 5.92
C ALA A 312 26.34 -12.89 5.29
N ALA A 313 26.43 -14.22 5.20
CA ALA A 313 25.38 -15.03 4.59
C ALA A 313 24.36 -15.49 5.63
N LEU A 314 23.12 -15.66 5.18
CA LEU A 314 22.09 -16.35 5.94
C LEU A 314 22.40 -17.85 5.95
N PRO A 315 22.33 -18.56 7.10
CA PRO A 315 22.42 -20.00 7.13
C PRO A 315 21.30 -20.63 6.30
N GLU A 316 21.62 -21.64 5.49
CA GLU A 316 20.65 -22.26 4.57
C GLU A 316 19.39 -22.78 5.28
N ALA A 317 19.57 -23.30 6.51
CA ALA A 317 18.47 -23.81 7.34
C ALA A 317 17.41 -22.76 7.73
N LEU A 318 17.73 -21.47 7.66
CA LEU A 318 16.80 -20.37 8.00
C LEU A 318 16.22 -19.67 6.77
N ARG A 319 16.65 -20.05 5.56
CA ARG A 319 16.35 -19.31 4.33
C ARG A 319 14.86 -19.28 4.02
N GLU A 320 14.23 -20.45 3.97
CA GLU A 320 12.79 -20.56 3.69
C GLU A 320 11.92 -19.83 4.71
N GLU A 321 12.27 -19.95 6.01
CA GLU A 321 11.53 -19.26 7.08
C GLU A 321 11.63 -17.73 6.95
N VAL A 322 12.84 -17.22 6.77
CA VAL A 322 13.09 -15.77 6.65
C VAL A 322 12.45 -15.18 5.40
N GLU A 323 12.56 -15.87 4.26
CA GLU A 323 11.92 -15.46 3.00
C GLU A 323 10.40 -15.45 3.14
N GLY A 324 9.78 -16.53 3.64
CA GLY A 324 8.33 -16.60 3.84
C GLY A 324 7.78 -15.57 4.82
N ASN A 325 8.47 -15.34 5.95
CA ASN A 325 8.08 -14.30 6.91
C ASN A 325 8.21 -12.89 6.31
N THR A 326 9.23 -12.67 5.48
CA THR A 326 9.49 -11.38 4.82
C THR A 326 8.41 -11.05 3.79
N GLU A 327 7.99 -12.03 2.98
CA GLU A 327 6.89 -11.88 2.03
C GLU A 327 5.58 -11.53 2.75
N ALA A 328 5.23 -12.31 3.78
CA ALA A 328 4.03 -12.07 4.58
C ALA A 328 4.02 -10.67 5.22
N TYR A 329 5.18 -10.18 5.66
CA TYR A 329 5.33 -8.83 6.20
C TYR A 329 5.07 -7.74 5.15
N PHE A 330 5.66 -7.86 3.96
CA PHE A 330 5.44 -6.88 2.89
C PHE A 330 3.99 -6.89 2.40
N ASP A 331 3.36 -8.07 2.33
CA ASP A 331 1.93 -8.20 2.01
C ASP A 331 1.04 -7.55 3.06
N ALA A 332 1.35 -7.74 4.35
CA ALA A 332 0.62 -7.09 5.45
C ALA A 332 0.73 -5.56 5.37
N ILE A 333 1.94 -5.03 5.09
CA ILE A 333 2.15 -3.59 4.88
C ILE A 333 1.38 -3.08 3.66
N ALA A 334 1.44 -3.80 2.54
CA ALA A 334 0.74 -3.43 1.32
C ALA A 334 -0.78 -3.38 1.58
N ARG A 335 -1.32 -4.37 2.30
CA ARG A 335 -2.72 -4.39 2.72
C ARG A 335 -3.07 -3.21 3.62
N GLN A 336 -2.23 -2.87 4.60
CA GLN A 336 -2.47 -1.74 5.48
C GLN A 336 -2.45 -0.40 4.73
N ARG A 337 -1.50 -0.20 3.81
CA ARG A 337 -1.45 0.99 2.95
C ARG A 337 -2.68 1.10 2.07
N LEU A 338 -3.15 -0.03 1.53
CA LEU A 338 -4.38 -0.07 0.75
C LEU A 338 -5.59 0.36 1.60
N LEU A 339 -5.73 -0.17 2.82
CA LEU A 339 -6.80 0.24 3.75
C LEU A 339 -6.74 1.74 4.05
N GLN A 340 -5.56 2.31 4.31
CA GLN A 340 -5.40 3.76 4.51
C GLN A 340 -5.78 4.59 3.26
N GLN A 341 -5.51 4.08 2.05
CA GLN A 341 -5.93 4.73 0.81
C GLN A 341 -7.44 4.65 0.60
N MET A 342 -8.07 3.58 1.08
CA MET A 342 -9.51 3.39 1.04
C MET A 342 -10.26 4.17 2.11
N GLU A 343 -9.58 4.62 3.15
CA GLU A 343 -10.16 5.36 4.26
C GLU A 343 -10.95 6.59 3.76
N GLY A 344 -12.21 6.66 4.20
CA GLY A 344 -13.14 7.72 3.81
C GLY A 344 -13.70 7.59 2.39
N LEU A 345 -13.37 6.55 1.62
CA LEU A 345 -14.08 6.25 0.38
C LEU A 345 -15.44 5.63 0.69
N GLU A 346 -16.49 6.26 0.19
CA GLU A 346 -17.88 5.82 0.36
C GLU A 346 -18.56 5.76 -1.00
N MET A 347 -19.29 4.67 -1.24
CA MET A 347 -20.17 4.56 -2.38
C MET A 347 -21.61 4.77 -1.96
N GLN A 348 -22.29 5.68 -2.66
CA GLN A 348 -23.65 6.10 -2.37
C GLN A 348 -24.56 5.89 -3.57
N LEU A 349 -25.66 5.17 -3.37
CA LEU A 349 -26.73 5.03 -4.36
C LEU A 349 -27.92 5.90 -3.94
N THR A 350 -28.29 6.84 -4.81
CA THR A 350 -29.40 7.79 -4.57
C THR A 350 -30.45 7.72 -5.66
N GLY A 351 -31.71 7.54 -5.30
CA GLY A 351 -32.87 7.63 -6.18
C GLY A 351 -33.67 8.89 -5.86
N LYS A 352 -33.70 9.88 -6.77
CA LYS A 352 -34.41 11.15 -6.55
C LYS A 352 -35.30 11.50 -7.72
N ALA A 353 -36.51 11.96 -7.42
CA ALA A 353 -37.32 12.73 -8.35
C ALA A 353 -37.12 14.22 -8.09
N LYS A 354 -36.98 15.00 -9.15
CA LYS A 354 -36.95 16.46 -9.09
C LYS A 354 -37.91 17.00 -10.12
N VAL A 355 -38.71 17.97 -9.74
CA VAL A 355 -39.55 18.78 -10.61
C VAL A 355 -39.18 20.24 -10.41
N MET A 356 -39.10 21.00 -11.51
CA MET A 356 -38.90 22.44 -11.51
C MET A 356 -39.83 23.07 -12.53
N LEU A 357 -40.67 24.00 -12.09
CA LEU A 357 -41.56 24.79 -12.92
C LEU A 357 -41.10 26.24 -12.86
N VAL A 358 -41.01 26.87 -14.03
CA VAL A 358 -40.56 28.25 -14.15
C VAL A 358 -41.72 29.05 -14.74
N HIS A 359 -42.21 30.04 -14.00
CA HIS A 359 -43.23 30.96 -14.47
C HIS A 359 -42.60 32.32 -14.74
N ARG A 360 -42.66 32.77 -15.99
CA ARG A 360 -42.12 34.07 -16.42
C ARG A 360 -43.27 35.07 -16.55
N GLY A 361 -43.29 36.07 -15.68
CA GLY A 361 -44.14 37.25 -15.81
C GLY A 361 -43.46 38.34 -16.65
N GLN A 362 -44.13 39.48 -16.84
CA GLN A 362 -43.61 40.61 -17.63
C GLN A 362 -42.32 41.25 -17.05
N LYS A 363 -42.06 41.11 -15.74
CA LYS A 363 -40.89 41.72 -15.05
C LYS A 363 -40.12 40.77 -14.11
N SER A 364 -40.56 39.53 -13.90
CA SER A 364 -39.91 38.60 -12.97
C SER A 364 -40.13 37.13 -13.34
N GLU A 365 -39.21 36.26 -12.90
CA GLU A 365 -39.26 34.81 -13.06
C GLU A 365 -39.43 34.14 -11.70
N THR A 366 -40.55 33.45 -11.47
CA THR A 366 -40.81 32.67 -10.26
C THR A 366 -40.54 31.20 -10.52
N ARG A 367 -39.75 30.56 -9.64
CA ARG A 367 -39.38 29.14 -9.76
C ARG A 367 -40.02 28.32 -8.65
N TYR A 368 -40.84 27.34 -9.03
CA TYR A 368 -41.38 26.34 -8.13
C TYR A 368 -40.58 25.06 -8.28
N TYR A 369 -40.16 24.44 -7.18
CA TYR A 369 -39.43 23.16 -7.25
C TYR A 369 -39.90 22.20 -6.16
N ARG A 370 -39.81 20.90 -6.46
CA ARG A 370 -40.03 19.82 -5.51
C ARG A 370 -39.02 18.72 -5.76
N ILE A 371 -38.46 18.18 -4.68
CA ILE A 371 -37.54 17.05 -4.72
C ILE A 371 -38.09 15.98 -3.80
N GLU A 372 -38.13 14.75 -4.27
CA GLU A 372 -38.47 13.57 -3.48
C GLU A 372 -37.32 12.58 -3.57
N THR A 373 -36.99 11.94 -2.44
CA THR A 373 -35.96 10.92 -2.35
C THR A 373 -36.64 9.58 -2.12
N TYR A 374 -36.40 8.62 -3.02
CA TYR A 374 -36.96 7.26 -2.97
C TYR A 374 -35.96 6.23 -2.44
N LEU A 375 -34.66 6.51 -2.60
CA LEU A 375 -33.58 5.64 -2.15
C LEU A 375 -32.38 6.50 -1.76
N GLU A 376 -31.81 6.24 -0.59
CA GLU A 376 -30.50 6.76 -0.20
C GLU A 376 -29.79 5.68 0.62
N THR A 377 -28.79 5.05 0.03
CA THR A 377 -27.99 4.00 0.67
C THR A 377 -26.51 4.33 0.50
N ARG A 378 -25.72 4.02 1.52
CA ARG A 378 -24.30 4.30 1.60
C ARG A 378 -23.58 3.05 2.08
N LYS A 379 -22.43 2.76 1.50
CA LYS A 379 -21.52 1.70 1.94
C LYS A 379 -20.08 2.20 1.84
N PRO A 380 -19.27 2.06 2.90
CA PRO A 380 -17.84 2.31 2.80
C PRO A 380 -17.21 1.30 1.84
N VAL A 381 -16.20 1.71 1.09
CA VAL A 381 -15.52 0.81 0.14
C VAL A 381 -14.71 -0.27 0.88
N GLU A 382 -14.36 -0.03 2.15
CA GLU A 382 -13.70 -0.99 3.05
C GLU A 382 -14.52 -2.28 3.27
N ASP A 383 -15.85 -2.21 3.14
CA ASP A 383 -16.75 -3.37 3.30
C ASP A 383 -16.84 -4.23 2.02
N PHE A 384 -16.18 -3.83 0.93
CA PHE A 384 -16.26 -4.53 -0.34
C PHE A 384 -15.22 -5.66 -0.41
N GLU A 385 -15.66 -6.81 -0.91
CA GLU A 385 -14.77 -7.95 -1.10
C GLU A 385 -13.80 -7.65 -2.25
N ARG A 386 -12.50 -7.76 -1.97
CA ARG A 386 -11.46 -7.60 -2.98
C ARG A 386 -11.33 -8.91 -3.75
N LEU A 387 -11.49 -8.85 -5.07
CA LEU A 387 -11.23 -9.98 -5.94
C LEU A 387 -9.72 -10.12 -6.15
N THR A 388 -9.17 -11.29 -5.81
CA THR A 388 -7.81 -11.68 -6.21
C THR A 388 -7.81 -11.86 -7.72
N ALA A 389 -6.92 -11.16 -8.42
CA ALA A 389 -6.92 -11.14 -9.87
C ALA A 389 -6.60 -12.53 -10.45
N ASP A 390 -7.59 -13.16 -11.08
CA ASP A 390 -7.33 -14.16 -12.12
C ASP A 390 -6.79 -13.43 -13.35
N ASN A 391 -5.45 -13.44 -13.49
CA ASN A 391 -4.64 -13.24 -14.70
C ASN A 391 -5.00 -12.14 -15.72
N THR A 392 -5.80 -11.12 -15.39
CA THR A 392 -6.20 -10.08 -16.37
C THR A 392 -6.15 -8.64 -15.87
N ALA A 393 -5.75 -8.39 -14.62
CA ALA A 393 -5.52 -7.03 -14.11
C ALA A 393 -4.01 -6.74 -13.98
N SER A 394 -3.54 -5.65 -14.60
CA SER A 394 -2.17 -5.14 -14.42
C SER A 394 -1.79 -5.05 -12.93
N GLN A 395 -0.51 -5.26 -12.60
CA GLN A 395 0.06 -5.29 -11.23
C GLN A 395 -0.34 -4.13 -10.29
N ASN A 396 -0.91 -3.03 -10.82
CA ASN A 396 -1.29 -1.83 -10.06
C ASN A 396 -2.81 -1.60 -9.94
N THR A 397 -3.67 -2.55 -10.37
CA THR A 397 -5.14 -2.37 -10.29
C THR A 397 -5.76 -3.35 -9.32
N SER A 398 -6.53 -2.85 -8.35
CA SER A 398 -7.34 -3.66 -7.44
C SER A 398 -8.81 -3.61 -7.85
N VAL A 399 -9.47 -4.77 -7.84
CA VAL A 399 -10.90 -4.92 -8.20
C VAL A 399 -11.68 -5.27 -6.94
N PHE A 400 -12.82 -4.61 -6.74
CA PHE A 400 -13.70 -4.80 -5.59
C PHE A 400 -15.11 -5.11 -6.08
N GLU A 401 -15.70 -6.16 -5.53
CA GLU A 401 -17.09 -6.53 -5.77
C GLU A 401 -18.01 -5.81 -4.79
N PHE A 402 -19.16 -5.31 -5.27
CA PHE A 402 -20.13 -4.62 -4.45
C PHE A 402 -21.56 -4.89 -4.89
N GLY A 403 -22.48 -4.83 -3.92
CA GLY A 403 -23.91 -4.98 -4.15
C GLY A 403 -24.75 -3.95 -3.39
N PHE A 404 -25.73 -3.37 -4.07
CA PHE A 404 -26.79 -2.56 -3.46
C PHE A 404 -28.13 -3.27 -3.60
N PHE A 405 -28.85 -3.37 -2.48
CA PHE A 405 -30.21 -3.86 -2.49
C PHE A 405 -31.16 -2.79 -3.00
N LEU A 406 -32.02 -3.14 -3.97
CA LEU A 406 -33.07 -2.27 -4.50
C LEU A 406 -34.42 -2.70 -3.91
N PRO A 407 -35.04 -1.89 -3.02
CA PRO A 407 -36.34 -2.21 -2.45
C PRO A 407 -37.44 -2.43 -3.50
N ARG A 408 -38.40 -3.29 -3.18
CA ARG A 408 -39.61 -3.45 -4.00
C ARG A 408 -40.42 -2.15 -3.99
N GLY A 409 -40.99 -1.77 -5.14
CA GLY A 409 -41.84 -0.57 -5.26
C GLY A 409 -41.10 0.71 -5.62
N LEU A 410 -39.80 0.65 -5.91
CA LEU A 410 -39.07 1.78 -6.48
C LEU A 410 -39.69 2.22 -7.82
N PRO A 411 -39.95 3.52 -8.03
CA PRO A 411 -40.47 4.00 -9.30
C PRO A 411 -39.41 3.92 -10.41
N PRO A 412 -39.81 3.70 -11.67
CA PRO A 412 -38.88 3.60 -12.79
C PRO A 412 -38.13 4.90 -13.08
N SER A 413 -36.91 4.77 -13.60
CA SER A 413 -36.14 5.90 -14.11
C SER A 413 -36.81 6.51 -15.35
N PHE A 414 -37.12 7.80 -15.31
CA PHE A 414 -37.56 8.54 -16.49
C PHE A 414 -37.13 10.01 -16.45
N VAL A 415 -37.14 10.66 -17.61
CA VAL A 415 -36.85 12.10 -17.73
C VAL A 415 -37.99 12.73 -18.49
N SER A 416 -38.47 13.87 -17.99
CA SER A 416 -39.48 14.65 -18.71
C SER A 416 -38.95 15.05 -20.09
N PRO A 417 -39.79 15.00 -21.14
CA PRO A 417 -39.45 15.46 -22.49
C PRO A 417 -39.13 16.96 -22.52
N LEU A 418 -39.73 17.74 -21.61
CA LEU A 418 -39.42 19.15 -21.37
C LEU A 418 -38.12 19.30 -20.56
N LYS A 419 -37.11 18.44 -20.80
CA LYS A 419 -35.77 18.20 -20.19
C LYS A 419 -35.38 18.95 -18.89
N SER A 420 -35.69 20.23 -18.75
CA SER A 420 -35.55 21.08 -17.56
C SER A 420 -36.62 20.86 -16.47
N ASN A 421 -37.81 20.35 -16.80
CA ASN A 421 -38.97 20.45 -15.91
C ASN A 421 -39.09 19.29 -14.91
N GLY A 422 -38.45 18.15 -15.15
CA GLY A 422 -38.33 17.12 -14.11
C GLY A 422 -37.72 15.80 -14.56
N TYR A 423 -37.29 15.01 -13.57
CA TYR A 423 -36.73 13.68 -13.78
C TYR A 423 -36.94 12.80 -12.54
N LEU A 424 -36.90 11.49 -12.74
CA LEU A 424 -36.67 10.49 -11.70
C LEU A 424 -35.43 9.67 -12.11
N ARG A 425 -34.36 9.74 -11.31
CA ARG A 425 -33.07 9.12 -11.64
C ARG A 425 -32.44 8.48 -10.42
N TYR A 426 -31.76 7.37 -10.67
CA TYR A 426 -30.88 6.72 -9.71
C TYR A 426 -29.43 7.00 -10.10
N ILE A 427 -28.62 7.42 -9.15
CA ILE A 427 -27.22 7.78 -9.35
C ILE A 427 -26.38 7.05 -8.31
N LEU A 428 -25.46 6.23 -8.79
CA LEU A 428 -24.39 5.64 -8.00
C LEU A 428 -23.20 6.59 -8.02
N GLN A 429 -22.71 7.00 -6.85
CA GLN A 429 -21.66 7.99 -6.68
C GLN A 429 -20.58 7.44 -5.78
N LEU A 430 -19.32 7.54 -6.23
CA LEU A 430 -18.16 7.36 -5.37
C LEU A 430 -17.75 8.71 -4.81
N LYS A 431 -17.63 8.78 -3.49
CA LYS A 431 -17.25 9.97 -2.74
C LYS A 431 -16.03 9.66 -1.87
N LYS A 432 -15.29 10.72 -1.55
CA LYS A 432 -14.29 10.72 -0.49
C LYS A 432 -14.74 11.65 0.63
N ILE A 433 -14.74 11.17 1.86
CA ILE A 433 -15.14 11.90 3.06
C ILE A 433 -13.87 12.17 3.84
N ASP A 434 -13.41 13.42 3.80
CA ASP A 434 -12.22 13.86 4.52
C ASP A 434 -12.66 14.85 5.60
N ARG A 435 -12.57 14.46 6.89
CA ARG A 435 -12.90 15.31 8.04
C ARG A 435 -14.28 15.99 7.92
N GLY A 436 -15.30 15.21 7.53
CA GLY A 436 -16.68 15.68 7.34
C GLY A 436 -16.93 16.46 6.03
N ARG A 437 -15.91 16.68 5.19
CA ARG A 437 -16.08 17.27 3.86
C ARG A 437 -16.22 16.17 2.81
N GLU A 438 -17.31 16.22 2.05
CA GLU A 438 -17.56 15.29 0.94
C GLU A 438 -16.96 15.81 -0.38
N LYS A 439 -16.05 15.04 -0.97
CA LYS A 439 -15.54 15.24 -2.34
C LYS A 439 -16.14 14.18 -3.27
N LYS A 440 -16.87 14.61 -4.30
CA LYS A 440 -17.40 13.71 -5.33
C LYS A 440 -16.28 13.32 -6.29
N LEU A 441 -16.02 12.02 -6.41
CA LEU A 441 -14.97 11.49 -7.30
C LEU A 441 -15.55 11.08 -8.65
N ARG A 442 -16.53 10.17 -8.63
CA ARG A 442 -17.15 9.64 -9.84
C ARG A 442 -18.64 9.41 -9.63
N LYS A 443 -19.42 9.48 -10.70
CA LYS A 443 -20.83 9.14 -10.68
C LYS A 443 -21.22 8.39 -11.95
N THR A 444 -22.15 7.46 -11.81
CA THR A 444 -22.80 6.78 -12.93
C THR A 444 -24.31 6.72 -12.72
N LYS A 445 -25.06 6.60 -13.80
CA LYS A 445 -26.52 6.50 -13.76
C LYS A 445 -26.90 5.04 -13.65
N VAL A 446 -27.87 4.75 -12.77
CA VAL A 446 -28.50 3.44 -12.65
C VAL A 446 -29.91 3.56 -13.24
N ILE A 447 -30.28 2.63 -14.11
CA ILE A 447 -31.61 2.58 -14.72
C ILE A 447 -32.44 1.58 -13.93
N VAL A 448 -33.46 2.06 -13.24
CA VAL A 448 -34.48 1.20 -12.63
C VAL A 448 -35.59 1.01 -13.65
N ALA A 449 -35.78 -0.22 -14.08
CA ALA A 449 -36.79 -0.59 -15.07
C ALA A 449 -38.21 -0.47 -14.48
N PRO A 450 -39.22 -0.18 -15.32
CA PRO A 450 -40.61 -0.20 -14.88
C PRO A 450 -41.03 -1.63 -14.50
N TYR A 451 -41.57 -1.76 -13.29
CA TYR A 451 -42.23 -2.97 -12.84
C TYR A 451 -43.66 -2.61 -12.43
N LEU A 452 -44.62 -2.88 -13.31
CA LEU A 452 -46.03 -2.56 -13.09
C LEU A 452 -46.88 -3.76 -13.54
N THR A 453 -47.66 -4.31 -12.62
CA THR A 453 -48.66 -5.34 -12.92
C THR A 453 -50.06 -4.72 -12.87
N PHE A 454 -50.91 -5.01 -13.87
CA PHE A 454 -52.28 -4.48 -13.91
C PHE A 454 -53.15 -4.93 -12.74
N GLU A 455 -52.75 -6.00 -12.04
CA GLU A 455 -53.37 -6.48 -10.81
C GLU A 455 -53.51 -5.40 -9.72
N LYS A 456 -52.68 -4.34 -9.76
CA LYS A 456 -52.72 -3.23 -8.80
C LYS A 456 -53.53 -2.02 -9.27
N ILE A 457 -54.12 -2.05 -10.46
CA ILE A 457 -54.96 -0.99 -11.01
C ILE A 457 -56.30 -1.61 -11.40
N PRO A 458 -57.30 -1.62 -10.50
CA PRO A 458 -58.60 -2.25 -10.76
C PRO A 458 -59.26 -1.77 -12.05
N SER A 459 -59.09 -0.49 -12.39
CA SER A 459 -59.65 0.13 -13.59
C SER A 459 -58.94 -0.21 -14.89
N ALA A 460 -57.84 -0.97 -14.87
CA ALA A 460 -57.10 -1.33 -16.08
C ALA A 460 -57.86 -2.32 -16.98
N GLY A 461 -58.77 -3.11 -16.40
CA GLY A 461 -59.63 -4.05 -17.13
C GLY A 461 -60.90 -3.42 -17.69
N ASP A 462 -61.21 -2.17 -17.33
CA ASP A 462 -62.47 -1.53 -17.68
C ASP A 462 -62.51 -1.13 -19.15
N LEU A 463 -63.70 -1.25 -19.75
CA LEU A 463 -64.01 -0.70 -21.06
C LEU A 463 -64.10 0.83 -20.95
N ILE A 464 -63.39 1.55 -21.81
CA ILE A 464 -63.46 3.02 -21.85
C ILE A 464 -64.18 3.42 -23.13
N ALA A 465 -65.37 4.00 -23.02
CA ALA A 465 -66.08 4.64 -24.13
C ALA A 465 -66.24 6.15 -23.87
N ARG A 466 -66.01 6.96 -24.91
CA ARG A 466 -66.16 8.42 -24.88
C ARG A 466 -67.00 8.87 -26.07
N ASP A 467 -68.05 9.60 -25.77
CA ASP A 467 -68.92 10.24 -26.76
C ASP A 467 -68.69 11.74 -26.76
N ARG A 468 -68.60 12.34 -27.95
CA ARG A 468 -68.56 13.78 -28.11
C ARG A 468 -69.43 14.19 -29.28
N GLN A 469 -70.35 15.11 -29.01
CA GLN A 469 -71.09 15.86 -30.02
C GLN A 469 -70.45 17.24 -30.16
N GLY A 470 -70.26 17.69 -31.40
CA GLY A 470 -69.75 19.02 -31.70
C GLY A 470 -70.57 19.68 -32.79
N ALA A 471 -71.02 20.91 -32.51
CA ALA A 471 -71.60 21.80 -33.50
C ALA A 471 -70.48 22.53 -34.24
N SER A 472 -70.57 22.61 -35.58
CA SER A 472 -69.67 23.44 -36.38
C SER A 472 -69.99 24.93 -36.15
N PRO A 473 -69.02 25.79 -35.82
CA PRO A 473 -69.27 27.23 -35.85
C PRO A 473 -69.29 27.70 -37.30
N ILE A 474 -70.20 28.63 -37.60
CA ILE A 474 -70.32 29.47 -38.82
C ILE A 474 -71.41 29.01 -39.82
N CYS A 475 -72.61 29.58 -39.69
CA CYS A 475 -73.26 30.47 -40.68
C CYS A 475 -74.59 31.03 -40.12
N CYS A 476 -74.96 32.26 -40.52
CA CYS A 476 -76.03 33.10 -39.97
C CYS A 476 -77.48 32.64 -40.28
N CYS A 477 -77.71 31.38 -40.60
CA CYS A 477 -79.05 30.80 -40.83
C CYS A 477 -79.19 29.54 -39.97
N GLY A 478 -80.03 29.64 -38.94
CA GLY A 478 -80.12 28.72 -37.81
C GLY A 478 -80.52 27.28 -38.17
N ALA A 479 -79.51 26.44 -38.37
CA ALA A 479 -79.59 25.01 -38.09
C ALA A 479 -78.32 24.59 -37.36
N GLU A 480 -78.43 24.25 -36.07
CA GLU A 480 -77.41 23.46 -35.37
C GLU A 480 -77.25 22.14 -36.13
N ARG A 481 -76.02 21.82 -36.53
CA ARG A 481 -75.71 20.62 -37.30
C ARG A 481 -74.54 19.90 -36.65
N ASP A 482 -74.81 18.73 -36.12
CA ASP A 482 -73.92 18.02 -35.21
C ASP A 482 -73.11 16.93 -35.90
N ILE A 483 -71.82 16.87 -35.57
CA ILE A 483 -70.97 15.70 -35.83
C ILE A 483 -70.89 14.91 -34.52
N THR A 484 -71.27 13.63 -34.57
CA THR A 484 -71.16 12.74 -33.42
C THR A 484 -69.96 11.82 -33.59
N VAL A 485 -69.06 11.80 -32.60
CA VAL A 485 -67.90 10.93 -32.56
C VAL A 485 -67.94 10.10 -31.27
N ARG A 486 -67.94 8.78 -31.43
CA ARG A 486 -67.83 7.80 -30.34
C ARG A 486 -66.53 7.01 -30.52
N VAL A 487 -65.69 6.96 -29.51
CA VAL A 487 -64.44 6.16 -29.51
C VAL A 487 -64.40 5.30 -28.26
N TRP A 488 -64.08 4.01 -28.40
CA TRP A 488 -63.93 3.12 -27.26
C TRP A 488 -62.76 2.14 -27.38
N LEU A 489 -62.29 1.71 -26.21
CA LEU A 489 -61.21 0.75 -25.98
C LEU A 489 -61.78 -0.37 -25.11
N ASP A 490 -61.52 -1.62 -25.47
CA ASP A 490 -62.02 -2.78 -24.71
C ASP A 490 -61.33 -2.91 -23.34
N LYS A 491 -60.12 -2.35 -23.20
CA LYS A 491 -59.35 -2.32 -21.95
C LYS A 491 -58.63 -1.00 -21.80
N ALA A 492 -58.64 -0.46 -20.59
CA ALA A 492 -57.92 0.77 -20.22
C ALA A 492 -56.40 0.58 -20.08
N GLY A 493 -55.96 -0.61 -19.67
CA GLY A 493 -54.56 -0.94 -19.45
C GLY A 493 -53.91 -1.63 -20.65
N VAL A 494 -52.76 -1.12 -21.09
CA VAL A 494 -51.98 -1.70 -22.20
C VAL A 494 -50.49 -1.72 -21.86
N PHE A 495 -49.81 -2.83 -22.15
CA PHE A 495 -48.36 -2.94 -21.93
C PHE A 495 -47.58 -2.21 -23.02
N ALA A 496 -46.48 -1.56 -22.64
CA ALA A 496 -45.58 -0.96 -23.59
C ALA A 496 -45.03 -2.02 -24.58
N GLY A 497 -45.01 -1.70 -25.88
CA GLY A 497 -44.59 -2.62 -26.94
C GLY A 497 -45.71 -3.51 -27.50
N THR A 498 -46.94 -3.39 -27.00
CA THR A 498 -48.11 -4.11 -27.53
C THR A 498 -49.00 -3.20 -28.36
N SER A 499 -49.78 -3.80 -29.27
CA SER A 499 -50.76 -3.07 -30.09
C SER A 499 -51.99 -2.69 -29.26
N ILE A 500 -52.45 -1.44 -29.38
CA ILE A 500 -53.67 -0.95 -28.73
C ILE A 500 -54.86 -1.14 -29.69
N PRO A 501 -55.76 -2.11 -29.46
CA PRO A 501 -57.00 -2.21 -30.24
C PRO A 501 -57.97 -1.12 -29.80
N PHE A 502 -58.57 -0.42 -30.77
CA PHE A 502 -59.62 0.56 -30.50
C PHE A 502 -60.70 0.53 -31.57
N HIS A 503 -61.84 1.11 -31.22
CA HIS A 503 -63.00 1.27 -32.08
C HIS A 503 -63.40 2.74 -32.15
N ALA A 504 -63.92 3.16 -33.31
CA ALA A 504 -64.48 4.49 -33.47
C ALA A 504 -65.72 4.45 -34.37
N LEU A 505 -66.71 5.26 -34.06
CA LEU A 505 -67.90 5.50 -34.85
C LEU A 505 -68.04 7.01 -35.04
N ILE A 506 -68.11 7.44 -36.30
CA ILE A 506 -68.27 8.84 -36.68
C ILE A 506 -69.53 8.97 -37.52
N ILE A 507 -70.47 9.80 -37.08
CA ILE A 507 -71.72 10.09 -37.77
C ILE A 507 -71.69 11.56 -38.19
N ASN A 508 -71.77 11.79 -39.50
CA ASN A 508 -71.76 13.14 -40.08
C ASN A 508 -73.17 13.60 -40.40
N ASN A 509 -73.89 14.16 -39.43
CA ASN A 509 -75.19 14.77 -39.68
C ASN A 509 -75.09 16.22 -40.18
N SER A 510 -73.88 16.66 -40.56
CA SER A 510 -73.67 17.97 -41.17
C SER A 510 -73.91 17.96 -42.68
N THR A 511 -74.04 19.15 -43.27
CA THR A 511 -74.19 19.33 -44.72
C THR A 511 -72.88 19.36 -45.49
N HIS A 512 -71.74 19.19 -44.81
CA HIS A 512 -70.42 19.19 -45.44
C HIS A 512 -69.74 17.84 -45.27
N SER A 513 -68.92 17.46 -46.25
CA SER A 513 -68.11 16.25 -46.14
C SER A 513 -66.99 16.45 -45.11
N ILE A 514 -66.85 15.54 -44.16
CA ILE A 514 -65.67 15.50 -43.27
C ILE A 514 -64.47 15.10 -44.12
N ARG A 515 -63.46 15.98 -44.20
CA ARG A 515 -62.29 15.76 -45.07
C ARG A 515 -61.39 14.60 -44.62
N SER A 516 -61.25 14.42 -43.31
CA SER A 516 -60.50 13.30 -42.73
C SER A 516 -60.78 13.16 -41.25
N SER A 517 -60.63 11.94 -40.74
CA SER A 517 -60.69 11.61 -39.32
C SER A 517 -59.37 10.98 -38.87
N TYR A 518 -58.92 11.29 -37.66
CA TYR A 518 -57.67 10.73 -37.12
C TYR A 518 -57.73 10.44 -35.62
N LEU A 519 -57.06 9.36 -35.20
CA LEU A 519 -56.79 9.07 -33.79
C LEU A 519 -55.31 9.30 -33.49
N THR A 520 -55.02 9.92 -32.35
CA THR A 520 -53.67 10.18 -31.86
C THR A 520 -53.52 9.73 -30.42
N LEU A 521 -52.47 8.95 -30.13
CA LEU A 521 -52.07 8.66 -28.76
C LEU A 521 -51.23 9.82 -28.21
N SER A 522 -51.69 10.48 -27.15
CA SER A 522 -50.99 11.56 -26.46
C SER A 522 -50.50 11.11 -25.08
N ARG A 523 -49.28 11.52 -24.72
CA ARG A 523 -48.74 11.32 -23.37
C ARG A 523 -49.08 12.53 -22.50
N HIS A 524 -49.65 12.29 -21.33
CA HIS A 524 -49.98 13.34 -20.37
C HIS A 524 -48.96 13.39 -19.24
N TRP A 525 -48.39 14.58 -19.01
CA TRP A 525 -47.45 14.82 -17.91
C TRP A 525 -48.10 15.73 -16.86
N VAL A 526 -48.09 15.28 -15.61
CA VAL A 526 -48.59 16.07 -14.46
C VAL A 526 -47.41 16.39 -13.55
N PHE A 527 -47.01 17.66 -13.53
CA PHE A 527 -45.97 18.16 -12.64
C PHE A 527 -46.61 18.68 -11.37
N ARG A 528 -46.21 18.11 -10.23
CA ARG A 528 -46.71 18.51 -8.90
C ARG A 528 -45.59 19.16 -8.09
N THR A 529 -45.80 20.40 -7.69
CA THR A 529 -44.99 21.09 -6.68
C THR A 529 -45.81 21.32 -5.41
N SER A 530 -45.19 21.80 -4.33
CA SER A 530 -45.90 22.08 -3.07
C SER A 530 -46.96 23.19 -3.20
N GLN A 531 -46.82 24.09 -4.17
CA GLN A 531 -47.66 25.28 -4.31
C GLN A 531 -48.41 25.36 -5.64
N LYS A 532 -48.02 24.55 -6.64
CA LYS A 532 -48.59 24.59 -7.99
C LYS A 532 -48.65 23.21 -8.62
N ILE A 533 -49.78 22.91 -9.25
CA ILE A 533 -49.93 21.75 -10.13
C ILE A 533 -49.97 22.29 -11.56
N GLU A 534 -49.06 21.82 -12.40
CA GLU A 534 -49.02 22.17 -13.82
C GLU A 534 -49.18 20.91 -14.65
N ARG A 535 -50.18 20.90 -15.52
CA ARG A 535 -50.42 19.84 -16.48
C ARG A 535 -49.80 20.28 -17.78
N ALA A 536 -48.74 19.62 -18.22
CA ALA A 536 -48.19 19.87 -19.53
C ALA A 536 -48.73 18.81 -20.49
N PHE A 537 -49.24 19.29 -21.62
CA PHE A 537 -49.60 18.44 -22.74
C PHE A 537 -48.40 18.36 -23.65
N GLU A 538 -47.89 17.15 -23.83
CA GLU A 538 -46.99 16.91 -24.93
C GLU A 538 -47.84 16.73 -26.19
N ASN A 539 -48.01 17.81 -26.97
CA ASN A 539 -48.34 17.71 -28.40
C ASN A 539 -47.06 17.48 -29.23
N VAL A 540 -46.00 16.93 -28.64
CA VAL A 540 -44.78 16.58 -29.38
C VAL A 540 -45.06 15.28 -30.10
N GLY A 541 -45.63 15.42 -31.30
CA GLY A 541 -45.87 14.34 -32.23
C GLY A 541 -46.90 13.33 -31.73
N SER A 542 -48.02 13.22 -32.43
CA SER A 542 -48.74 11.95 -32.45
C SER A 542 -47.71 10.83 -32.71
N PHE A 543 -47.36 10.02 -31.71
CA PHE A 543 -46.37 8.94 -31.88
C PHE A 543 -46.78 8.05 -33.04
N ARG A 544 -48.09 7.88 -33.21
CA ARG A 544 -48.74 7.33 -34.40
C ARG A 544 -50.07 8.03 -34.65
N LYS A 545 -50.41 8.18 -35.93
CA LYS A 545 -51.67 8.74 -36.42
C LYS A 545 -52.29 7.74 -37.38
N VAL A 546 -53.49 7.27 -37.06
CA VAL A 546 -54.31 6.52 -38.04
C VAL A 546 -55.25 7.51 -38.69
N LYS A 547 -55.19 7.66 -40.02
CA LYS A 547 -56.06 8.57 -40.78
C LYS A 547 -57.00 7.77 -41.65
N ARG A 548 -58.29 8.10 -41.62
CA ARG A 548 -59.30 7.57 -42.56
C ARG A 548 -59.88 8.71 -43.40
N GLY A 549 -60.43 8.33 -44.57
CA GLY A 549 -60.81 9.22 -45.67
C GLY A 549 -62.04 10.09 -45.40
N THR A 550 -62.64 10.59 -46.48
CA THR A 550 -63.76 11.52 -46.44
C THR A 550 -65.07 10.86 -46.03
N ILE A 551 -65.89 11.53 -45.23
CA ILE A 551 -67.26 11.09 -44.87
C ILE A 551 -68.24 12.09 -45.48
N PRO A 552 -69.12 11.68 -46.42
CA PRO A 552 -70.08 12.60 -47.04
C PRO A 552 -71.15 13.08 -46.03
N PRO A 553 -71.93 14.12 -46.38
CA PRO A 553 -73.10 14.53 -45.60
C PRO A 553 -74.08 13.36 -45.38
N GLY A 554 -74.59 13.20 -44.16
CA GLY A 554 -75.45 12.06 -43.76
C GLY A 554 -74.71 10.71 -43.64
N GLY A 555 -73.41 10.69 -43.93
CA GLY A 555 -72.60 9.48 -43.92
C GLY A 555 -72.19 9.03 -42.53
N THR A 556 -72.02 7.72 -42.37
CA THR A 556 -71.47 7.10 -41.15
C THR A 556 -70.19 6.35 -41.50
N MET A 557 -69.17 6.45 -40.63
CA MET A 557 -67.93 5.71 -40.75
C MET A 557 -67.63 4.96 -39.46
N THR A 558 -67.56 3.63 -39.56
CA THR A 558 -67.13 2.74 -38.50
C THR A 558 -65.68 2.33 -38.70
N TRP A 559 -64.89 2.43 -37.65
CA TRP A 559 -63.56 1.87 -37.59
C TRP A 559 -63.70 0.55 -36.83
N GLY A 560 -63.58 -0.58 -37.54
CA GLY A 560 -63.45 -1.90 -36.93
C GLY A 560 -62.19 -1.99 -36.06
N ILE A 561 -61.91 -3.16 -35.45
CA ILE A 561 -60.74 -3.36 -34.58
C ILE A 561 -59.48 -2.88 -35.33
N THR A 562 -59.01 -1.71 -34.93
CA THR A 562 -57.85 -1.06 -35.53
C THR A 562 -56.79 -1.00 -34.46
N THR A 563 -55.56 -1.38 -34.82
CA THR A 563 -54.45 -1.42 -33.87
C THR A 563 -53.56 -0.21 -34.03
N LEU A 564 -53.33 0.51 -32.94
CA LEU A 564 -52.25 1.48 -32.83
C LEU A 564 -51.03 0.74 -32.27
N GLN A 565 -50.04 0.46 -33.13
CA GLN A 565 -48.81 -0.26 -32.78
C GLN A 565 -47.83 0.60 -31.96
#